data_AF-A0A7C7E326-F1
#
_entry.id   AF-A0A7C7E326-F1
#
_cell.length_a   1.000
_cell.length_b   1.000
_cell.length_c   1.000
_cell.angle_alpha   90.00
_cell.angle_beta   90.00
_cell.angle_gamma   90.00
#
_symmetry.space_group_name_H-M   'P 1'
#
loop_
_entity.id
_entity.type
_entity.pdbx_description
1 polymer ?
#
loop_
_entity_poly.entity_id
_entity_poly.type
_entity_poly.pdbx_seq_one_letter_code
_entity_poly.pdbx_strand_id
1 'polypeptide(L)'
;MKKIVYFILLLVFTFSLIGCSTIRNDKNVAEDMSSDDNIVIAVINDCDDDLYYIHCEYYLSNTPIGGWRVAILEGIPFAMSEIIVHDLIAEDFPEKSDLSTMRVEFFCRSQK
;
A
#
# COMPACT_ATOMS: atom_id res chain seq x y z
N MET A 1 -20.10 25.80 16.96
CA MET A 1 -18.65 25.53 17.07
C MET A 1 -18.34 24.11 17.56
N LYS A 2 -18.93 23.62 18.67
CA LYS A 2 -18.70 22.23 19.15
C LYS A 2 -18.98 21.14 18.09
N LYS A 3 -20.05 21.28 17.30
CA LYS A 3 -20.41 20.33 16.23
C LYS A 3 -19.35 20.21 15.10
N ILE A 4 -18.63 21.29 14.81
CA ILE A 4 -17.57 21.31 13.78
C ILE A 4 -16.32 20.61 14.31
N VAL A 5 -16.01 20.78 15.60
CA VAL A 5 -14.88 20.10 16.26
C VAL A 5 -15.05 18.58 16.23
N TYR A 6 -16.26 18.07 16.49
CA TYR A 6 -16.53 16.63 16.38
C TYR A 6 -16.40 16.10 14.95
N PHE A 7 -16.77 16.90 13.95
CA PHE A 7 -16.66 16.52 12.55
C PHE A 7 -15.19 16.44 12.09
N ILE A 8 -14.35 17.37 12.54
CA ILE A 8 -12.91 17.35 12.27
C ILE A 8 -12.23 16.17 12.99
N LEU A 9 -12.61 15.88 14.23
CA LEU A 9 -12.08 14.74 14.98
C LEU A 9 -12.44 13.39 14.33
N LEU A 10 -13.66 13.24 13.82
CA LEU A 10 -14.09 12.06 13.08
C LEU A 10 -13.27 11.88 11.80
N LEU A 11 -13.05 12.98 11.06
CA LEU A 11 -12.28 12.97 9.81
C LEU A 11 -10.80 12.60 10.04
N VAL A 12 -10.18 13.11 11.11
CA VAL A 12 -8.79 12.78 11.47
C VAL A 12 -8.66 11.30 11.87
N PHE A 13 -9.66 10.74 12.56
CA PHE A 13 -9.65 9.33 12.97
C PHE A 13 -9.80 8.36 11.78
N THR A 14 -10.51 8.77 10.72
CA THR A 14 -10.60 7.97 9.48
C THR A 14 -9.32 7.99 8.66
N PHE A 15 -8.49 9.03 8.76
CA PHE A 15 -7.21 9.12 8.05
C PHE A 15 -6.05 8.37 8.73
N SER A 16 -6.23 7.86 9.96
CA SER A 16 -5.21 7.06 10.65
C SER A 16 -5.24 5.57 10.32
N LEU A 17 -6.17 5.11 9.49
CA LEU A 17 -6.26 3.72 9.02
C LEU A 17 -5.43 3.47 7.75
N ILE A 18 -4.35 4.23 7.55
CA ILE A 18 -3.42 3.99 6.44
C ILE A 18 -2.86 2.58 6.62
N GLY A 19 -3.09 1.72 5.62
CA GLY A 19 -2.80 0.29 5.65
C GLY A 19 -1.40 -0.02 6.19
N CYS A 20 -1.35 -1.02 7.08
CA CYS A 20 -0.09 -1.53 7.60
C CYS A 20 0.62 -2.30 6.49
N SER A 21 1.86 -1.95 6.19
CA SER A 21 2.74 -2.74 5.31
C SER A 21 3.80 -3.41 6.19
N THR A 22 4.10 -4.68 5.91
CA THR A 22 5.14 -5.41 6.64
C THR A 22 6.33 -5.63 5.71
N ILE A 23 7.52 -5.26 6.18
CA ILE A 23 8.78 -5.50 5.48
C ILE A 23 9.27 -6.90 5.88
N ARG A 24 9.52 -7.80 4.91
CA ARG A 24 10.02 -9.16 5.16
C ARG A 24 11.01 -9.59 4.08
N ASN A 25 12.03 -10.37 4.46
CA ASN A 25 13.17 -10.73 3.59
C ASN A 25 13.04 -12.12 2.93
N ASP A 26 11.82 -12.61 2.69
CA ASP A 26 11.58 -13.94 2.11
C ASP A 26 10.87 -13.82 0.76
N LYS A 27 11.32 -14.61 -0.22
CA LYS A 27 10.86 -14.58 -1.62
C LYS A 27 9.53 -15.32 -1.83
N ASN A 28 9.13 -16.19 -0.92
CA ASN A 28 7.91 -17.00 -1.05
C ASN A 28 6.70 -16.41 -0.30
N VAL A 29 6.83 -15.20 0.25
CA VAL A 29 5.84 -14.61 1.16
C VAL A 29 4.47 -14.41 0.50
N ALA A 30 4.43 -14.15 -0.82
CA ALA A 30 3.17 -13.97 -1.52
C ALA A 30 2.31 -15.25 -1.57
N GLU A 31 2.94 -16.42 -1.73
CA GLU A 31 2.24 -17.71 -1.77
C GLU A 31 1.81 -18.12 -0.36
N ASP A 32 2.69 -17.94 0.64
CA ASP A 32 2.43 -18.28 2.04
C ASP A 32 1.33 -17.43 2.70
N MET A 33 1.05 -16.24 2.17
CA MET A 33 0.04 -15.31 2.70
C MET A 33 -1.24 -15.25 1.86
N SER A 34 -1.29 -15.97 0.72
CA SER A 34 -2.51 -16.06 -0.07
C SER A 34 -3.55 -16.92 0.66
N SER A 35 -4.54 -16.26 1.26
CA SER A 35 -5.84 -16.87 1.52
C SER A 35 -6.75 -16.60 0.31
N ASP A 36 -7.71 -17.48 0.04
CA ASP A 36 -8.61 -17.39 -1.12
C ASP A 36 -9.34 -16.03 -1.25
N ASP A 37 -9.43 -15.25 -0.17
CA ASP A 37 -10.17 -13.98 -0.09
C ASP A 37 -9.30 -12.71 -0.24
N ASN A 38 -7.97 -12.81 -0.36
CA ASN A 38 -7.06 -11.66 -0.36
C ASN A 38 -6.27 -11.54 -1.66
N ILE A 39 -6.00 -10.29 -2.08
CA ILE A 39 -5.01 -10.00 -3.13
C ILE A 39 -3.70 -9.64 -2.45
N VAL A 40 -2.67 -10.45 -2.66
CA VAL A 40 -1.34 -10.21 -2.09
C VAL A 40 -0.46 -9.53 -3.12
N ILE A 41 0.13 -8.39 -2.74
CA ILE A 41 1.07 -7.63 -3.57
C ILE A 41 2.44 -7.69 -2.93
N ALA A 42 3.35 -8.42 -3.58
CA ALA A 42 4.76 -8.46 -3.23
C ALA A 42 5.57 -7.59 -4.19
N VAL A 43 6.37 -6.68 -3.63
CA VAL A 43 7.24 -5.76 -4.37
C VAL A 43 8.68 -6.07 -3.98
N ILE A 44 9.54 -6.27 -4.98
CA ILE A 44 10.97 -6.51 -4.79
C ILE A 44 11.75 -5.33 -5.36
N ASN A 45 12.74 -4.83 -4.63
CA ASN A 45 13.71 -3.90 -5.21
C ASN A 45 14.71 -4.67 -6.09
N ASP A 46 14.43 -4.78 -7.38
CA ASP A 46 15.37 -5.37 -8.35
C ASP A 46 16.22 -4.30 -9.09
N CYS A 47 16.36 -3.11 -8.50
CA CYS A 47 17.24 -2.07 -9.03
C CYS A 47 18.68 -2.24 -8.54
N ASP A 48 19.63 -1.66 -9.27
CA ASP A 48 21.05 -1.59 -8.86
C ASP A 48 21.30 -0.61 -7.69
N ASP A 49 20.29 0.16 -7.29
CA ASP A 49 20.35 1.21 -6.28
C ASP A 49 19.23 1.03 -5.24
N ASP A 50 19.48 1.56 -4.05
CA ASP A 50 18.46 1.67 -3.00
C ASP A 50 17.34 2.65 -3.40
N LEU A 51 16.09 2.27 -3.10
CA LEU A 51 14.94 3.13 -3.32
C LEU A 51 14.58 3.89 -2.04
N TYR A 52 14.35 5.19 -2.16
CA TYR A 52 14.06 6.07 -1.02
C TYR A 52 12.59 6.49 -0.94
N TYR A 53 11.80 6.10 -1.94
CA TYR A 53 10.37 6.33 -1.97
C TYR A 53 9.72 5.27 -2.84
N ILE A 54 8.69 4.63 -2.28
CA ILE A 54 7.71 3.87 -3.06
C ILE A 54 6.33 4.33 -2.63
N HIS A 55 5.56 4.77 -3.61
CA HIS A 55 4.12 4.91 -3.48
C HIS A 55 3.45 3.94 -4.43
N CYS A 56 2.42 3.29 -3.93
CA CYS A 56 1.55 2.52 -4.76
C CYS A 56 0.10 2.95 -4.56
N GLU A 57 -0.63 2.98 -5.68
CA GLU A 57 -2.01 3.42 -5.74
C GLU A 57 -2.86 2.40 -6.51
N TYR A 58 -4.05 2.14 -5.96
CA TYR A 58 -5.01 1.20 -6.49
C TYR A 58 -6.16 1.93 -7.14
N TYR A 59 -6.57 1.42 -8.29
CA TYR A 59 -7.64 1.98 -9.09
C TYR A 59 -8.66 0.90 -9.42
N LEU A 60 -9.95 1.28 -9.45
CA LEU A 60 -10.98 0.58 -10.20
C LEU A 60 -11.34 1.44 -11.40
N SER A 61 -11.12 0.92 -12.61
CA SER A 61 -11.20 1.69 -13.85
C SER A 61 -10.25 2.90 -13.81
N ASN A 62 -10.77 4.12 -13.64
CA ASN A 62 -9.98 5.35 -13.55
C ASN A 62 -10.15 6.08 -12.21
N THR A 63 -10.79 5.44 -11.24
CA THR A 63 -11.04 6.03 -9.93
C THR A 63 -10.03 5.46 -8.94
N PRO A 64 -9.21 6.30 -8.26
CA PRO A 64 -8.36 5.84 -7.18
C PRO A 64 -9.24 5.41 -6.00
N ILE A 65 -9.02 4.20 -5.49
CA ILE A 65 -9.79 3.63 -4.38
C ILE A 65 -8.96 3.48 -3.11
N GLY A 66 -7.63 3.47 -3.23
CA GLY A 66 -6.74 3.34 -2.10
C GLY A 66 -5.29 3.36 -2.54
N GLY A 67 -4.40 3.19 -1.57
CA GLY A 67 -2.99 3.11 -1.82
C GLY A 67 -2.21 3.04 -0.52
N TRP A 68 -0.94 2.71 -0.64
CA TRP A 68 -0.02 2.68 0.46
C TRP A 68 1.27 3.35 0.03
N ARG A 69 1.99 3.77 1.05
CA ARG A 69 3.29 4.37 0.89
C ARG A 69 4.21 3.58 1.77
N VAL A 70 5.28 3.10 1.18
CA VAL A 70 6.47 2.82 1.97
C VAL A 70 7.12 4.18 2.14
N ALA A 71 6.54 4.96 3.06
CA ALA A 71 7.21 6.12 3.57
C ALA A 71 8.37 5.58 4.37
N ILE A 72 9.55 5.73 3.81
CA ILE A 72 10.80 5.62 4.54
C ILE A 72 10.83 6.81 5.52
N LEU A 73 10.02 6.70 6.57
CA LEU A 73 10.16 7.48 7.77
C LEU A 73 11.56 7.13 8.30
N GLU A 74 12.36 8.15 8.56
CA GLU A 74 13.69 8.01 9.18
C GLU A 74 14.85 7.59 8.26
N GLY A 75 14.72 7.67 6.93
CA GLY A 75 15.86 7.56 6.01
C GLY A 75 16.41 6.14 5.79
N ILE A 76 15.66 5.12 6.17
CA ILE A 76 15.95 3.68 5.94
C ILE A 76 15.57 3.29 4.50
N PRO A 77 16.52 3.11 3.57
CA PRO A 77 16.19 2.75 2.18
C PRO A 77 15.41 1.43 2.07
N PHE A 78 14.60 1.30 1.03
CA PHE A 78 14.15 0.00 0.54
C PHE A 78 15.32 -0.61 -0.22
N ALA A 79 16.04 -1.49 0.48
CA ALA A 79 17.35 -1.97 0.06
C ALA A 79 17.24 -2.85 -1.19
N MET A 80 18.31 -2.92 -1.98
CA MET A 80 18.39 -3.88 -3.09
C MET A 80 18.04 -5.30 -2.61
N SER A 81 17.23 -6.01 -3.40
CA SER A 81 16.68 -7.34 -3.11
C SER A 81 15.73 -7.45 -1.91
N GLU A 82 15.40 -6.36 -1.22
CA GLU A 82 14.41 -6.35 -0.16
C GLU A 82 13.00 -6.55 -0.75
N ILE A 83 12.11 -7.13 0.06
CA ILE A 83 10.73 -7.44 -0.32
C ILE A 83 9.77 -6.79 0.66
N ILE A 84 8.73 -6.17 0.11
CA ILE A 84 7.62 -5.64 0.89
C ILE A 84 6.36 -6.34 0.41
N VAL A 85 5.56 -6.78 1.38
CA VAL A 85 4.29 -7.44 1.11
C VAL A 85 3.17 -6.61 1.71
N HIS A 86 2.13 -6.44 0.92
CA HIS A 86 0.92 -5.76 1.32
C HIS A 86 -0.29 -6.56 0.88
N ASP A 87 -1.21 -6.73 1.81
CA ASP A 87 -2.45 -7.47 1.61
C ASP A 87 -3.57 -6.48 1.33
N LEU A 88 -4.31 -6.76 0.26
CA LEU A 88 -5.58 -6.12 -0.04
C LEU A 88 -6.70 -7.05 0.40
N ILE A 89 -7.48 -6.58 1.37
CA ILE A 89 -8.64 -7.28 1.90
C ILE A 89 -9.92 -6.69 1.31
N ALA A 90 -11.05 -7.39 1.46
CA ALA A 90 -12.33 -6.96 0.91
C ALA A 90 -12.73 -5.54 1.39
N GLU A 91 -12.36 -5.17 2.61
CA GLU A 91 -12.61 -3.87 3.23
C GLU A 91 -11.84 -2.71 2.57
N ASP A 92 -10.78 -2.99 1.80
CA ASP A 92 -10.06 -1.98 1.02
C ASP A 92 -10.81 -1.56 -0.26
N PHE A 93 -11.90 -2.26 -0.59
CA PHE A 93 -12.71 -2.00 -1.76
C PHE A 93 -14.13 -1.56 -1.38
N PRO A 94 -14.77 -0.69 -2.18
CA PRO A 94 -16.21 -0.44 -2.04
C PRO A 94 -17.03 -1.73 -2.10
N GLU A 95 -18.16 -1.77 -1.38
CA GLU A 95 -19.06 -2.94 -1.42
C GLU A 95 -19.45 -3.29 -2.86
N LYS A 96 -19.39 -4.59 -3.20
CA LYS A 96 -19.74 -5.13 -4.54
C LYS A 96 -18.90 -4.55 -5.69
N SER A 97 -17.66 -4.19 -5.42
CA SER A 97 -16.72 -3.75 -6.45
C SER A 97 -16.47 -4.83 -7.50
N ASP A 98 -16.44 -4.41 -8.77
CA ASP A 98 -15.96 -5.24 -9.87
C ASP A 98 -14.45 -5.05 -10.04
N LEU A 99 -13.70 -6.08 -9.68
CA LEU A 99 -12.24 -6.08 -9.75
C LEU A 99 -11.70 -6.34 -11.17
N SER A 100 -12.55 -6.61 -12.16
CA SER A 100 -12.13 -6.85 -13.55
C SER A 100 -11.39 -5.66 -14.18
N THR A 101 -11.59 -4.46 -13.62
CA THR A 101 -10.95 -3.20 -14.03
C THR A 101 -9.88 -2.73 -13.05
N MET A 102 -9.47 -3.59 -12.11
CA MET A 102 -8.46 -3.24 -11.12
C MET A 102 -7.12 -2.95 -11.80
N ARG A 103 -6.48 -1.85 -11.38
CA ARG A 103 -5.14 -1.48 -11.79
C ARG A 103 -4.33 -1.06 -10.57
N VAL A 104 -3.07 -1.43 -10.57
CA VAL A 104 -2.09 -1.07 -9.54
C VAL A 104 -0.98 -0.29 -10.21
N GLU A 105 -0.66 0.89 -9.69
CA GLU A 105 0.40 1.76 -10.21
C GLU A 105 1.46 1.98 -9.15
N PHE A 106 2.74 1.88 -9.53
CA PHE A 106 3.88 2.10 -8.64
C PHE A 106 4.67 3.33 -9.07
N PHE A 107 5.00 4.16 -8.11
CA PHE A 107 5.85 5.34 -8.26
C PHE A 107 7.05 5.19 -7.35
N CYS A 108 8.24 5.07 -7.94
CA CYS A 108 9.49 4.89 -7.21
C CYS A 108 10.47 6.05 -7.46
N ARG A 109 11.36 6.30 -6.49
CA ARG A 109 12.45 7.27 -6.63
C ARG A 109 13.73 6.77 -5.97
N SER A 110 14.82 6.83 -6.71
CA SER A 110 16.20 6.72 -6.21
C SER A 110 16.79 8.10 -5.92
N GLN A 111 17.86 8.17 -5.13
CA GLN A 111 18.45 9.42 -4.64
C GLN A 111 19.41 10.15 -5.60
N LYS A 112 19.48 9.76 -6.89
CA LYS A 112 20.41 10.40 -7.86
C LYS A 112 20.23 11.92 -7.97
#